data_AF-A0AAE5MIJ1-F1
#
_entry.id   AF-A0AAE5MIJ1-F1
#
_cell.length_a   1.000
_cell.length_b   1.000
_cell.length_c   1.000
_cell.angle_alpha   90.00
_cell.angle_beta   90.00
_cell.angle_gamma   90.00
#
_symmetry.space_group_name_H-M   'P 1'
#
loop_
_entity.id
_entity.type
_entity.pdbx_description
1 polymer ?
#
loop_
_entity_poly.entity_id
_entity_poly.type
_entity_poly.pdbx_seq_one_letter_code
_entity_poly.pdbx_strand_id
1 'polypeptide(L)'
;MKNLLDNVRQLTERRREARGEELSTRTTPITPWTELPDDPVHPTFENATRYLIAQRAHQIHHDARDDYEGVPITATYIDGLGDQVELGPWSLSRREARELADSLHALADALDAQLE
;
A
#
# COMPACT_ATOMS: atom_id res chain seq x y z
N MET A 1 9.14 -23.16 21.39
CA MET A 1 7.93 -22.73 20.66
C MET A 1 8.26 -21.35 20.08
N LYS A 2 8.60 -21.25 18.79
CA LYS A 2 8.93 -19.95 18.17
C LYS A 2 7.63 -19.17 17.99
N ASN A 3 7.61 -17.91 18.42
CA ASN A 3 6.42 -17.07 18.41
C ASN A 3 6.04 -16.74 16.96
N LEU A 4 4.75 -16.65 16.64
CA LEU A 4 4.26 -16.27 15.30
C LEU A 4 4.90 -14.94 14.83
N LEU A 5 5.18 -14.05 15.78
CA LEU A 5 5.88 -12.77 15.57
C LEU A 5 7.31 -12.96 15.02
N ASP A 6 8.03 -13.99 15.48
CA ASP A 6 9.41 -14.25 15.01
C ASP A 6 9.42 -14.75 13.56
N ASN A 7 8.41 -15.53 13.19
CA ASN A 7 8.28 -16.06 11.83
C ASN A 7 7.93 -14.94 10.82
N VAL A 8 7.06 -14.01 11.20
CA VAL A 8 6.70 -12.86 10.35
C VAL A 8 7.88 -11.92 10.18
N ARG A 9 8.67 -11.68 11.24
CA ARG A 9 9.87 -10.86 11.18
C ARG A 9 10.90 -11.43 10.21
N GLN A 10 11.21 -12.72 10.31
CA GLN A 10 12.15 -13.39 9.40
C GLN A 10 11.67 -13.38 7.94
N LEU A 11 10.36 -13.49 7.71
CA LEU A 11 9.80 -13.42 6.35
C LEU A 11 9.93 -12.03 5.73
N THR A 12 9.83 -10.99 6.57
CA THR A 12 9.94 -9.58 6.16
C THR A 12 11.39 -9.22 5.84
N GLU A 13 12.34 -9.68 6.67
CA GLU A 13 13.77 -9.49 6.48
C GLU A 13 14.27 -10.17 5.19
N ARG A 14 13.88 -11.43 4.94
CA ARG A 14 14.25 -12.14 3.71
C ARG A 14 13.71 -11.50 2.42
N ARG A 15 12.53 -10.88 2.48
CA ARG A 15 11.95 -10.16 1.33
C ARG A 15 12.65 -8.84 1.05
N ARG A 16 13.22 -8.22 2.08
CA ARG A 16 14.03 -7.01 1.95
C ARG A 16 15.39 -7.31 1.33
N GLU A 17 16.02 -8.42 1.71
CA GLU A 17 17.30 -8.85 1.12
C GLU A 17 17.16 -9.28 -0.35
N ALA A 18 15.99 -9.80 -0.75
CA ALA A 18 15.72 -10.23 -2.13
C ALA A 18 15.37 -9.08 -3.11
N ARG A 19 15.02 -7.89 -2.60
CA ARG A 19 14.76 -6.70 -3.42
C ARG A 19 15.87 -5.69 -3.15
N GLY A 20 16.87 -5.68 -4.02
CA GLY A 20 18.00 -4.75 -3.98
C GLY A 20 17.58 -3.32 -3.62
N GLU A 21 18.35 -2.73 -2.72
CA GLU A 21 18.25 -1.36 -2.26
C GLU A 21 18.48 -0.39 -3.42
N GLU A 22 17.41 0.21 -3.96
CA GLU A 22 17.46 1.53 -4.60
C GLU A 22 16.06 2.13 -4.74
N LEU A 23 15.56 2.71 -3.64
CA LEU A 23 14.55 3.76 -3.68
C LEU A 23 14.67 4.61 -2.41
N SER A 24 15.69 5.47 -2.42
CA SER A 24 15.81 6.62 -1.51
C SER A 24 14.86 7.71 -2.06
N THR A 25 14.03 8.40 -1.29
CA THR A 25 14.33 9.06 -0.02
C THR A 25 13.07 9.26 0.83
N ARG A 26 13.20 9.00 2.14
CA ARG A 26 12.22 9.22 3.23
C ARG A 26 10.96 8.33 3.22
N THR A 27 11.16 7.02 3.26
CA THR A 27 10.22 6.18 4.00
C THR A 27 10.65 6.21 5.46
N THR A 28 10.03 7.05 6.29
CA THR A 28 10.14 6.91 7.76
C THR A 28 9.87 5.43 8.05
N PRO A 29 10.70 4.74 8.86
CA PRO A 29 10.38 3.37 9.25
C PRO A 29 9.06 3.42 10.01
N ILE A 30 7.99 3.01 9.33
CA ILE A 30 6.66 2.96 9.90
C ILE A 30 6.63 1.74 10.80
N THR A 31 6.40 1.96 12.09
CA THR A 31 6.08 0.87 13.01
C THR A 31 4.70 0.36 12.63
N PRO A 32 4.56 -0.92 12.21
CA PRO A 32 3.24 -1.50 11.97
C PRO A 32 2.37 -1.38 13.21
N TRP A 33 1.07 -1.20 13.01
CA TRP A 33 0.04 -1.01 14.05
C TRP A 33 0.11 0.32 14.79
N THR A 34 0.69 1.35 14.17
CA THR A 34 0.60 2.72 14.70
C THR A 34 -0.81 3.26 14.43
N GLU A 35 -1.47 3.80 15.45
CA GLU A 35 -2.74 4.51 15.28
C GLU A 35 -2.55 5.71 14.34
N LEU A 36 -3.44 5.83 13.36
CA LEU A 36 -3.48 6.94 12.42
C LEU A 36 -4.40 8.03 12.95
N PRO A 37 -4.08 9.32 12.70
CA PRO A 37 -5.04 10.38 12.95
C PRO A 37 -6.27 10.22 12.04
N ASP A 38 -7.35 10.88 12.45
CA ASP A 38 -8.54 11.02 11.62
C ASP A 38 -8.18 11.61 10.25
N ASP A 39 -8.82 11.06 9.22
CA ASP A 39 -8.55 11.40 7.84
C ASP A 39 -9.85 11.75 7.11
N PRO A 40 -10.01 13.02 6.70
CA PRO A 40 -11.24 13.46 6.06
C PRO A 40 -11.44 12.85 4.66
N VAL A 41 -10.40 12.32 4.02
CA VAL A 41 -10.50 11.64 2.72
C VAL A 41 -11.02 10.20 2.88
N HIS A 42 -10.78 9.60 4.05
CA HIS A 42 -11.21 8.26 4.41
C HIS A 42 -11.93 8.27 5.77
N PRO A 43 -13.13 8.87 5.86
CA PRO A 43 -13.84 8.97 7.12
C PRO A 43 -14.18 7.57 7.66
N THR A 44 -13.87 7.32 8.93
CA THR A 44 -14.28 6.08 9.61
C THR A 44 -15.69 6.24 10.19
N PHE A 45 -16.45 5.14 10.17
CA PHE A 45 -17.75 5.11 10.84
C PHE A 45 -17.57 5.20 12.35
N GLU A 46 -18.43 5.97 13.03
CA GLU A 46 -18.52 6.02 14.50
C GLU A 46 -17.21 6.36 15.23
N ASN A 47 -16.28 7.06 14.58
CA ASN A 47 -14.92 7.34 15.09
C ASN A 47 -14.10 6.07 15.36
N ALA A 48 -14.30 5.02 14.56
CA ALA A 48 -13.50 3.81 14.67
C ALA A 48 -12.01 4.10 14.51
N THR A 49 -11.20 3.55 15.42
CA THR A 49 -9.75 3.72 15.40
C THR A 49 -9.15 3.02 14.19
N ARG A 50 -8.21 3.71 13.54
CA ARG A 50 -7.52 3.22 12.35
C ARG A 50 -6.05 2.99 12.64
N TYR A 51 -5.54 1.86 12.19
CA TYR A 51 -4.17 1.43 12.42
C TYR A 51 -3.43 1.28 11.10
N LEU A 52 -2.23 1.83 11.03
CA LEU A 52 -1.32 1.71 9.91
C LEU A 52 -0.57 0.39 9.95
N ILE A 53 -0.78 -0.48 8.97
CA ILE A 53 -0.02 -1.74 8.84
C ILE A 53 1.27 -1.50 8.04
N ALA A 54 1.15 -0.86 6.88
CA ALA A 54 2.26 -0.57 5.98
C ALA A 54 1.92 0.59 5.03
N GLN A 55 2.94 1.26 4.50
CA GLN A 55 2.78 2.27 3.45
C GLN A 55 3.87 2.16 2.39
N ARG A 56 3.52 2.51 1.16
CA ARG A 56 4.43 2.69 0.03
C ARG A 56 4.04 3.97 -0.69
N ALA A 57 5.02 4.74 -1.16
CA ALA A 57 4.77 5.87 -2.05
C ALA A 57 5.09 5.45 -3.48
N HIS A 58 4.22 5.79 -4.42
CA HIS A 58 4.40 5.56 -5.84
C HIS A 58 4.41 6.89 -6.58
N GLN A 59 5.35 7.06 -7.52
CA GLN A 59 5.40 8.24 -8.37
C GLN A 59 4.39 8.05 -9.51
N ILE A 60 3.31 8.82 -9.50
CA ILE A 60 2.26 8.80 -10.52
C ILE A 60 1.86 10.24 -10.86
N HIS A 61 1.29 10.46 -12.05
CA HIS A 61 0.74 11.76 -12.46
C HIS A 61 -0.78 11.67 -12.63
N HIS A 62 -1.47 12.80 -12.50
CA HIS A 62 -2.92 12.88 -12.72
C HIS A 62 -3.27 12.81 -14.22
N ASP A 63 -2.56 13.58 -15.04
CA ASP A 63 -2.57 13.51 -16.51
C ASP A 63 -1.15 13.18 -17.03
N ALA A 64 -1.06 12.65 -18.25
CA ALA A 64 0.20 12.35 -18.92
C ALA A 64 1.12 13.57 -19.12
N ARG A 65 0.59 14.78 -18.95
CA ARG A 65 1.34 16.05 -19.05
C ARG A 65 1.70 16.69 -17.71
N ASP A 66 1.23 16.13 -16.61
CA ASP A 66 1.47 16.66 -15.27
C ASP A 66 2.81 16.18 -14.71
N ASP A 67 3.28 16.87 -13.67
CA ASP A 67 4.44 16.43 -12.90
C ASP A 67 4.12 15.14 -12.13
N TYR A 68 5.15 14.33 -11.88
CA TYR A 68 5.01 13.17 -11.02
C TYR A 68 4.82 13.60 -9.56
N GLU A 69 3.84 12.98 -8.92
CA GLU A 69 3.54 13.16 -7.51
C GLU A 69 3.72 11.85 -6.74
N GLY A 70 4.20 11.96 -5.51
CA GLY A 70 4.31 10.81 -4.61
C GLY A 70 2.97 10.48 -3.99
N VAL A 71 2.26 9.51 -4.55
CA VAL A 71 0.95 9.06 -4.03
C VAL A 71 1.16 7.92 -3.03
N PRO A 72 0.74 8.09 -1.76
CA PRO A 72 0.83 7.04 -0.77
C PRO A 72 -0.26 5.98 -1.01
N ILE A 73 0.16 4.72 -0.93
CA ILE A 73 -0.70 3.54 -0.84
C ILE A 73 -0.51 2.94 0.54
N THR A 74 -1.60 2.85 1.29
CA THR A 74 -1.57 2.54 2.72
C THR A 74 -2.38 1.29 2.99
N ALA A 75 -1.79 0.30 3.66
CA ALA A 75 -2.52 -0.81 4.22
C ALA A 75 -2.94 -0.45 5.65
N THR A 76 -4.24 -0.47 5.91
CA THR A 76 -4.83 -0.10 7.20
C THR A 76 -5.65 -1.23 7.79
N TYR A 77 -5.82 -1.21 9.11
CA TYR A 77 -6.85 -1.97 9.82
C TYR A 77 -7.73 -0.96 10.54
N ILE A 78 -9.04 -1.02 10.30
CA ILE A 78 -10.02 -0.18 10.97
C ILE A 78 -10.84 -1.08 11.89
N ASP A 79 -10.91 -0.72 13.17
CA ASP A 79 -11.71 -1.49 14.13
C ASP A 79 -13.19 -1.52 13.70
N GLY A 80 -13.82 -2.70 13.72
CA GLY A 80 -15.17 -2.90 13.20
C GLY A 80 -15.34 -3.00 11.67
N LEU A 81 -14.37 -2.57 10.84
CA LEU A 81 -14.43 -2.65 9.37
C LEU A 81 -13.41 -3.61 8.76
N GLY A 82 -12.37 -3.99 9.50
CA GLY A 82 -11.35 -4.93 9.05
C GLY A 82 -10.20 -4.27 8.29
N ASP A 83 -9.49 -5.07 7.49
CA ASP A 83 -8.29 -4.63 6.80
C ASP A 83 -8.57 -4.11 5.38
N GLN A 84 -7.96 -2.97 5.06
CA GLN A 84 -8.18 -2.22 3.84
C GLN A 84 -6.83 -1.81 3.20
N VAL A 85 -6.87 -1.58 1.89
CA VAL A 85 -5.83 -0.90 1.13
C VAL A 85 -6.42 0.42 0.66
N GLU A 86 -5.84 1.51 1.13
CA GLU A 86 -6.19 2.88 0.75
C GLU A 86 -5.23 3.34 -0.35
N LEU A 87 -5.80 3.74 -1.48
CA LEU A 87 -5.11 4.27 -2.66
C LEU A 87 -5.83 5.55 -3.07
N GLY A 88 -5.21 6.71 -2.88
CA GLY A 88 -5.90 7.99 -3.13
C GLY A 88 -7.25 8.03 -2.38
N PRO A 89 -8.37 8.40 -3.02
CA PRO A 89 -9.69 8.42 -2.37
C PRO A 89 -10.38 7.04 -2.28
N TRP A 90 -9.74 5.96 -2.72
CA TRP A 90 -10.34 4.63 -2.80
C TRP A 90 -9.89 3.74 -1.64
N SER A 91 -10.83 2.96 -1.10
CA SER A 91 -10.56 1.90 -0.12
C SER A 91 -10.96 0.56 -0.71
N LEU A 92 -10.03 -0.40 -0.67
CA LEU A 92 -10.16 -1.71 -1.29
C LEU A 92 -9.91 -2.80 -0.26
N SER A 93 -10.70 -3.87 -0.28
CA SER A 93 -10.33 -5.10 0.40
C SER A 93 -9.05 -5.69 -0.18
N ARG A 94 -8.40 -6.61 0.56
CA ARG A 94 -7.26 -7.39 0.05
C ARG A 94 -7.52 -8.05 -1.30
N ARG A 95 -8.76 -8.51 -1.54
CA ARG A 95 -9.15 -9.19 -2.77
C ARG A 95 -9.23 -8.20 -3.93
N GLU A 96 -9.95 -7.10 -3.75
CA GLU A 96 -10.09 -6.06 -4.77
C GLU A 96 -8.74 -5.42 -5.13
N ALA A 97 -7.86 -5.22 -4.15
CA ALA A 97 -6.50 -4.71 -4.41
C ALA A 97 -5.68 -5.67 -5.29
N ARG A 98 -5.88 -6.99 -5.18
CA ARG A 98 -5.23 -7.98 -6.06
C ARG A 98 -5.83 -7.97 -7.45
N GLU A 99 -7.16 -7.99 -7.54
CA GLU A 99 -7.88 -7.91 -8.80
C GLU A 99 -7.52 -6.64 -9.59
N LEU A 100 -7.34 -5.50 -8.90
CA LEU A 100 -6.85 -4.27 -9.50
C LEU A 100 -5.41 -4.41 -10.00
N ALA A 101 -4.50 -4.97 -9.20
CA ALA A 101 -3.12 -5.18 -9.62
C ALA A 101 -3.01 -6.06 -10.88
N ASP A 102 -3.79 -7.14 -10.93
CA ASP A 102 -3.86 -8.03 -12.10
C ASP A 102 -4.39 -7.29 -13.33
N SER A 103 -5.42 -6.45 -13.15
CA SER A 103 -5.98 -5.62 -14.23
C SER A 103 -4.96 -4.60 -14.75
N LEU A 104 -4.20 -3.95 -13.87
CA LEU A 104 -3.15 -3.00 -14.26
C LEU A 104 -2.01 -3.69 -15.03
N HIS A 105 -1.60 -4.88 -14.60
CA HIS A 105 -0.61 -5.68 -15.34
C HIS A 105 -1.10 -6.04 -16.74
N ALA A 106 -2.33 -6.55 -16.87
CA ALA A 106 -2.89 -6.91 -18.16
C ALA A 106 -3.01 -5.70 -19.13
N LEU A 107 -3.35 -4.52 -18.61
CA LEU A 107 -3.41 -3.29 -19.42
C LEU A 107 -2.03 -2.82 -19.87
N ALA A 108 -1.01 -2.92 -19.01
CA ALA A 108 0.37 -2.60 -19.37
C ALA A 108 0.88 -3.55 -20.48
N ASP A 109 0.69 -4.86 -20.30
CA ASP A 109 1.08 -5.88 -21.29
C ASP A 109 0.43 -5.62 -22.66
N ALA A 110 -0.84 -5.17 -22.67
CA ALA A 110 -1.55 -4.85 -23.91
C ALA A 110 -0.96 -3.63 -24.65
N LEU A 111 -0.42 -2.64 -23.92
CA LEU A 111 0.26 -1.49 -24.50
C LEU A 111 1.64 -1.84 -25.03
N ASP A 112 2.40 -2.66 -24.29
CA ASP A 112 3.72 -3.13 -24.70
C ASP A 112 3.65 -3.90 -26.03
N ALA A 113 2.61 -4.73 -26.19
CA ALA A 113 2.36 -5.46 -27.44
C ALA A 113 2.05 -4.57 -28.65
N GLN A 114 1.73 -3.28 -28.47
CA GLN A 114 1.57 -2.33 -29.58
C GLN A 114 2.87 -1.64 -29.99
N LEU A 115 3.92 -1.74 -29.16
CA LEU A 115 5.21 -1.10 -29.39
C LEU A 115 6.23 -2.03 -30.08
N GLU A 116 5.89 -3.31 -30.26
CA GLU A 116 6.64 -4.33 -31.03
C GLU A 116 6.22 -4.39 -32.51
#